data_AF-A0A1H7WMU5-F1
#
_entry.id   AF-A0A1H7WMU5-F1
#
_cell.length_a   1.000
_cell.length_b   1.000
_cell.length_c   1.000
_cell.angle_alpha   90.00
_cell.angle_beta   90.00
_cell.angle_gamma   90.00
#
_symmetry.space_group_name_H-M   'P 1'
#
loop_
_entity.id
_entity.type
_entity.pdbx_description
1 polymer ?
#
loop_
_entity_poly.entity_id
_entity_poly.type
_entity_poly.pdbx_seq_one_letter_code
_entity_poly.pdbx_strand_id
1 'polypeptide(L)' 'MFVGRVLYILGLVFVSFSIVVLIMSFFSNGGGDVILPIFGLLNGFLAMGVGDLVIDANYRKSLESKHSQKE' A
#
# COMPACT_ATOMS: atom_id res chain seq x y z
N MET A 1 -10.33 -0.57 -11.69
CA MET A 1 -9.93 0.78 -11.21
C MET A 1 -10.15 1.01 -9.71
N PHE A 2 -11.33 0.76 -9.13
CA PHE A 2 -11.63 1.10 -7.73
C PHE A 2 -10.79 0.30 -6.71
N VAL A 3 -10.73 -1.03 -6.86
CA VAL A 3 -10.07 -1.92 -5.90
C VAL A 3 -8.59 -1.60 -5.71
N GLY A 4 -7.84 -1.41 -6.81
CA GLY A 4 -6.42 -1.06 -6.72
C GLY A 4 -6.16 0.29 -6.05
N ARG A 5 -7.00 1.32 -6.33
CA ARG A 5 -6.90 2.63 -5.66
C ARG A 5 -7.22 2.53 -4.16
N VAL A 6 -8.24 1.77 -3.79
CA VAL A 6 -8.59 1.57 -2.38
C VAL A 6 -7.46 0.85 -1.64
N LEU A 7 -6.90 -0.21 -2.20
CA LEU A 7 -5.76 -0.93 -1.61
C LEU A 7 -4.55 -0.02 -1.43
N TYR A 8 -4.24 0.80 -2.44
CA TYR A 8 -3.14 1.74 -2.37
C TYR A 8 -3.34 2.79 -1.27
N ILE A 9 -4.52 3.40 -1.19
CA ILE A 9 -4.84 4.43 -0.18
C ILE A 9 -4.82 3.81 1.23
N LEU A 10 -5.41 2.63 1.41
CA LEU A 10 -5.38 1.92 2.69
C LEU A 10 -3.96 1.59 3.13
N GLY A 11 -3.12 1.11 2.20
CA GLY A 11 -1.70 0.88 2.43
C GLY A 11 -0.97 2.15 2.87
N LEU A 12 -1.20 3.27 2.18
CA LEU A 12 -0.59 4.56 2.51
C LEU A 12 -0.98 5.08 3.91
N VAL A 13 -2.26 4.95 4.27
CA VAL A 13 -2.74 5.31 5.62
C VAL A 13 -2.07 4.44 6.67
N PHE A 14 -1.95 3.14 6.40
CA PHE A 14 -1.37 2.18 7.33
C PHE A 14 0.14 2.37 7.53
N VAL A 15 0.88 2.65 6.45
CA VAL A 15 2.30 3.05 6.53
C VAL A 15 2.43 4.32 7.35
N SER A 16 1.64 5.36 7.04
CA SER A 16 1.70 6.65 7.74
C SER A 16 1.47 6.50 9.24
N PHE A 17 0.45 5.73 9.63
CA PHE A 17 0.17 5.43 11.04
C PHE A 17 1.31 4.65 11.69
N SER A 18 1.84 3.64 10.99
CA SER A 18 2.93 2.80 11.51
C SER A 18 4.24 3.60 11.70
N ILE A 19 4.53 4.58 10.83
CA ILE A 19 5.65 5.51 11.01
C ILE A 19 5.48 6.32 12.29
N VAL A 20 4.30 6.91 12.51
CA VAL A 20 4.02 7.71 13.71
C VAL A 20 4.18 6.87 14.98
N VAL A 21 3.61 5.66 14.99
CA VAL A 21 3.74 4.72 16.13
C VAL A 21 5.19 4.32 16.35
N LEU A 22 5.95 4.05 15.28
CA LEU A 22 7.38 3.72 15.38
C LEU A 22 8.16 4.86 16.04
N ILE A 23 7.93 6.09 15.61
CA ILE A 23 8.57 7.28 16.17
C ILE A 23 8.21 7.42 17.65
N MET A 24 6.94 7.31 18.02
CA MET A 24 6.52 7.36 19.43
C MET A 24 7.16 6.26 20.28
N SER A 25 7.35 5.07 19.71
CA SER A 25 8.00 3.94 20.38
C SER A 25 9.47 4.24 20.73
N PHE A 26 10.19 4.97 19.87
CA PHE A 26 11.58 5.37 20.13
C PHE A 26 11.73 6.41 21.25
N PHE A 27 10.72 7.27 21.46
CA PHE A 27 10.72 8.27 22.53
C PHE A 27 10.05 7.78 23.83
N SER A 28 9.53 6.55 23.84
CA SER A 28 8.98 5.92 25.02
C SER A 28 10.10 5.36 25.90
N ASN A 29 10.29 5.93 27.10
CA ASN A 29 11.30 5.52 28.09
C ASN A 29 11.14 4.07 28.63
N GLY A 30 10.16 3.30 28.14
CA GLY A 30 9.83 1.95 28.62
C GLY A 30 10.26 0.79 27.72
N GLY A 31 11.02 1.02 26.66
CA GLY A 31 11.35 -0.03 25.68
C GLY A 31 10.12 -0.44 24.88
N GLY A 32 9.52 0.53 24.17
CA GLY A 32 8.35 0.28 23.34
C GLY A 32 8.63 -0.79 22.28
N ASP A 33 7.69 -1.73 22.13
CA ASP A 33 7.80 -2.83 21.18
C ASP A 33 7.78 -2.31 19.73
N VAL A 34 8.95 -2.33 19.09
CA VAL A 34 9.14 -1.91 17.70
C VAL A 34 8.65 -2.94 16.68
N ILE A 35 8.38 -4.18 17.11
CA ILE A 35 7.97 -5.27 16.21
C ILE A 35 6.64 -4.91 15.55
N LEU A 36 5.64 -4.50 16.32
CA LEU A 36 4.32 -4.15 15.82
C LEU A 36 4.34 -3.06 14.73
N PRO A 37 4.98 -1.88 14.94
CA PRO A 37 5.06 -0.88 13.89
C PRO A 37 5.90 -1.32 12.67
N ILE A 38 6.95 -2.14 12.83
CA ILE A 38 7.70 -2.69 11.68
C ILE A 38 6.82 -3.63 10.84
N PHE A 39 6.07 -4.53 11.47
CA PHE A 39 5.08 -5.37 10.79
C PHE A 39 3.98 -4.52 10.13
N GLY A 40 3.59 -3.43 10.77
CA GLY A 40 2.68 -2.44 10.23
C GLY A 40 3.18 -1.83 8.93
N LEU A 41 4.45 -1.37 8.92
CA LEU A 41 5.11 -0.83 7.73
C LEU A 41 5.18 -1.85 6.59
N LEU A 42 5.62 -3.08 6.89
CA LEU A 42 5.67 -4.16 5.90
C LEU A 42 4.31 -4.42 5.26
N ASN A 43 3.25 -4.52 6.07
CA ASN A 43 1.90 -4.72 5.56
C ASN A 43 1.42 -3.55 4.72
N GLY A 44 1.68 -2.32 5.17
CA GLY A 44 1.30 -1.11 4.45
C GLY A 44 1.98 -1.02 3.08
N PHE A 45 3.29 -1.29 3.00
CA PHE A 45 4.03 -1.31 1.75
C PHE A 45 3.56 -2.43 0.80
N LEU A 46 3.28 -3.63 1.33
CA LEU A 46 2.71 -4.72 0.53
C LEU A 46 1.35 -4.36 -0.04
N ALA A 47 0.44 -3.79 0.77
CA ALA A 47 -0.87 -3.35 0.30
C ALA A 47 -0.76 -2.25 -0.77
N MET A 48 0.19 -1.33 -0.61
CA MET A 48 0.46 -0.27 -1.58
C MET A 48 1.01 -0.84 -2.90
N GLY A 49 1.97 -1.76 -2.83
CA GLY A 49 2.53 -2.42 -4.02
C GLY A 49 1.54 -3.31 -4.76
N VAL A 50 0.71 -4.08 -4.04
CA VAL A 50 -0.38 -4.87 -4.63
C VAL A 50 -1.44 -3.95 -5.26
N GLY A 51 -1.77 -2.83 -4.60
CA GLY A 51 -2.68 -1.82 -5.14
C GLY A 51 -2.21 -1.28 -6.48
N ASP A 52 -0.91 -0.94 -6.59
CA ASP A 52 -0.30 -0.45 -7.82
C ASP A 52 -0.28 -1.51 -8.93
N LEU A 53 0.08 -2.77 -8.60
CA LEU A 53 0.02 -3.90 -9.53
C LEU A 53 -1.39 -4.09 -10.12
N VAL A 54 -2.43 -3.99 -9.29
CA VAL A 54 -3.83 -4.12 -9.73
C VAL A 54 -4.26 -2.95 -10.61
N ILE A 55 -3.75 -1.73 -10.34
CA ILE A 55 -3.99 -0.56 -11.18
C ILE A 55 -3.36 -0.78 -12.57
N ASP A 56 -2.09 -1.19 -12.61
CA ASP A 56 -1.37 -1.42 -13.86
C ASP A 56 -1.99 -2.55 -14.69
N ALA A 57 -2.31 -3.68 -14.07
CA ALA A 57 -2.97 -4.80 -14.75
C ALA A 57 -4.32 -4.38 -15.38
N ASN A 58 -5.11 -3.57 -14.67
CA ASN A 58 -6.36 -3.03 -15.19
C ASN A 58 -6.12 -2.04 -16.34
N TYR A 59 -5.08 -1.22 -16.26
CA TYR A 59 -4.71 -0.28 -17.32
C TYR A 59 -4.27 -1.01 -18.59
N ARG A 60 -3.38 -2.00 -18.49
CA ARG A 60 -2.92 -2.84 -19.60
C ARG A 60 -4.08 -3.54 -20.33
N LYS A 61 -5.00 -4.15 -19.58
CA LYS A 61 -6.20 -4.79 -20.15
C LYS A 61 -7.08 -3.81 -20.93
N SER A 62 -7.19 -2.56 -20.45
CA SER A 62 -7.95 -1.53 -21.16
C SER A 62 -7.30 -1.11 -22.48
N LEU A 63 -5.96 -1.13 -22.56
CA LEU A 63 -5.24 -0.82 -23.80
C LEU A 63 -5.38 -1.94 -24.84
N GLU A 64 -5.24 -3.19 -24.43
CA GLU A 64 -5.46 -4.36 -25.33
C GLU A 64 -6.86 -4.33 -25.95
N SER A 65 -7.90 -4.07 -25.14
CA SER A 65 -9.28 -4.01 -25.64
C SER A 65 -9.53 -2.92 -26.69
N LYS A 66 -8.75 -1.82 -26.66
CA LYS A 66 -8.84 -0.75 -27.65
C LYS A 66 -8.10 -1.07 -28.95
N HIS A 67 -7.08 -1.92 -28.89
CA HIS A 67 -6.31 -2.33 -30.07
C HIS A 67 -7.10 -3.33 -30.93
N SER A 68 -7.80 -4.28 -30.29
CA SER A 68 -8.64 -5.28 -30.98
C SER A 68 -9.91 -4.74 -31.67
N GLN A 69 -10.26 -3.46 -31.47
CA GLN A 69 -11.40 -2.83 -32.18
C GLN A 69 -10.97 -1.97 -33.38
N LYS A 70 -9.66 -1.84 -33.64
CA LYS A 70 -9.13 -1.12 -34.80
C LYS A 70 -8.74 -2.01 -35.97
N GLU A 71 -8.80 -3.33 -35.78
CA GLU A 71 -8.69 -4.35 -36.84
C GLU A 71 -10.08 -4.84 -37.23
#